data_AF-A0A2H5ZXK7-F1
#
_entry.id   AF-A0A2H5ZXK7-F1
#
_cell.length_a   1.000
_cell.length_b   1.000
_cell.length_c   1.000
_cell.angle_alpha   90.00
_cell.angle_beta   90.00
_cell.angle_gamma   90.00
#
_symmetry.space_group_name_H-M   'P 1'
#
loop_
_entity.id
_entity.type
_entity.pdbx_description
1 polymer ?
#
loop_
_entity_poly.entity_id
_entity_poly.type
_entity_poly.pdbx_seq_one_letter_code
_entity_poly.pdbx_strand_id
1 'polypeptide(L)'
;MQRGLIRPLVRTPSDNPELRAIPNRLGRPFVAPPGSPPEVVAAYRQAFRRMTQDREFVAEAERAGLEVSWVSGEECLRIVQEVLASSPSVVRVFREFFRFQ
;
A
#
# COMPACT_ATOMS: atom_id res chain seq x y z
N MET A 1 -41.82 -23.39 -1.86
CA MET A 1 -40.86 -24.03 -0.92
C MET A 1 -39.81 -24.70 -1.81
N GLN A 2 -38.52 -24.42 -1.78
CA GLN A 2 -37.60 -24.12 -0.68
C GLN A 2 -36.44 -23.26 -1.22
N ARG A 3 -36.11 -22.16 -0.51
CA ARG A 3 -34.98 -21.29 -0.82
C ARG A 3 -33.68 -22.06 -0.55
N GLY A 4 -32.97 -22.47 -1.60
CA GLY A 4 -31.58 -22.90 -1.51
C GLY A 4 -30.71 -21.71 -1.17
N LEU A 5 -30.33 -21.60 0.11
CA LEU A 5 -29.40 -20.60 0.63
C LEU A 5 -28.07 -20.66 -0.14
N ILE A 6 -27.87 -19.74 -1.08
CA ILE A 6 -26.52 -19.38 -1.51
C ILE A 6 -25.88 -18.67 -0.32
N ARG A 7 -25.19 -19.44 0.52
CA ARG A 7 -24.34 -18.92 1.58
C ARG A 7 -23.35 -17.95 0.94
N PRO A 8 -23.29 -16.66 1.32
CA PRO A 8 -22.35 -15.76 0.69
C PRO A 8 -20.93 -16.28 0.94
N LEU A 9 -20.18 -16.40 -0.17
CA LEU A 9 -18.76 -16.68 -0.21
C LEU A 9 -18.01 -15.45 0.33
N VAL A 10 -18.03 -15.26 1.64
CA VAL A 10 -17.07 -14.42 2.35
C VAL A 10 -16.44 -15.34 3.39
N ARG A 11 -15.30 -15.93 3.02
CA ARG A 11 -14.59 -16.91 3.86
C ARG A 11 -13.38 -16.30 4.55
N THR A 12 -12.90 -15.14 4.08
CA THR A 12 -11.80 -14.42 4.72
C THR A 12 -12.09 -12.91 4.71
N PRO A 13 -11.48 -12.13 5.63
CA PRO A 13 -11.57 -10.68 5.54
C PRO A 13 -11.10 -10.09 4.20
N SER A 14 -10.30 -10.82 3.42
CA SER A 14 -9.89 -10.43 2.06
C SER A 14 -11.03 -10.33 1.03
N ASP A 15 -12.23 -10.81 1.37
CA ASP A 15 -13.42 -10.69 0.52
C ASP A 15 -14.11 -9.32 0.63
N ASN A 16 -13.70 -8.44 1.56
CA ASN A 16 -14.19 -7.07 1.62
C ASN A 16 -13.57 -6.22 0.49
N PRO A 17 -14.38 -5.57 -0.38
CA PRO A 17 -13.87 -4.77 -1.49
C PRO A 17 -12.92 -3.64 -1.07
N GLU A 18 -13.12 -3.03 0.10
CA GLU A 18 -12.22 -1.99 0.63
C GLU A 18 -10.83 -2.55 0.93
N LEU A 19 -10.76 -3.77 1.48
CA LEU A 19 -9.51 -4.43 1.83
C LEU A 19 -8.70 -4.87 0.60
N ARG A 20 -9.38 -5.29 -0.47
CA ARG A 20 -8.72 -5.70 -1.73
C ARG A 20 -8.03 -4.53 -2.44
N ALA A 21 -8.50 -3.31 -2.22
CA ALA A 21 -7.95 -2.13 -2.88
C ALA A 21 -6.67 -1.60 -2.20
N ILE A 22 -6.46 -1.86 -0.91
CA ILE A 22 -5.36 -1.25 -0.14
C ILE A 22 -3.97 -1.61 -0.69
N PRO A 23 -3.63 -2.89 -0.98
CA PRO A 23 -2.33 -3.24 -1.54
C PRO A 23 -2.06 -2.56 -2.89
N ASN A 24 -3.09 -2.42 -3.73
CA ASN A 24 -2.96 -1.75 -5.03
C ASN A 24 -2.76 -0.23 -4.89
N ARG A 25 -3.35 0.38 -3.87
CA ARG A 25 -3.21 1.82 -3.59
C ARG A 25 -1.85 2.18 -2.97
N LEU A 26 -1.31 1.32 -2.11
CA LEU A 26 -0.01 1.56 -1.43
C LEU A 26 1.19 1.01 -2.20
N GLY A 27 0.97 0.05 -3.11
CA GLY A 27 2.05 -0.67 -3.77
C GLY A 27 2.93 -1.41 -2.75
N ARG A 28 4.24 -1.12 -2.78
CA ARG A 28 5.24 -1.67 -1.86
C ARG A 28 5.90 -0.51 -1.09
N PRO A 29 5.28 -0.02 -0.01
CA PRO A 29 5.78 1.16 0.68
C PRO A 29 7.11 0.88 1.39
N PHE A 30 8.06 1.81 1.24
CA PHE A 30 9.30 1.82 2.00
C PHE A 30 9.11 2.65 3.29
N VAL A 31 9.35 2.04 4.45
CA VAL A 31 9.06 2.65 5.76
C VAL A 31 10.33 2.74 6.58
N ALA A 32 10.63 3.94 7.07
CA ALA A 32 11.75 4.16 7.96
C ALA A 32 11.40 3.69 9.39
N PRO A 33 12.38 3.23 10.19
CA PRO A 33 12.14 2.84 11.57
C PRO A 33 11.50 3.95 12.42
N PRO A 34 10.70 3.60 13.45
CA PRO A 34 10.18 4.57 14.41
C PRO A 34 11.32 5.40 15.04
N GLY A 35 11.13 6.72 15.14
CA GLY A 35 12.15 7.62 15.70
C GLY A 35 13.27 8.02 14.71
N SER A 36 13.17 7.63 13.44
CA SER A 36 14.09 8.09 12.40
C SER A 36 14.12 9.63 12.33
N PRO A 37 15.31 10.25 12.17
CA PRO A 37 15.41 11.71 12.10
C PRO A 37 14.61 12.28 10.90
N PRO A 38 13.84 13.37 11.08
CA PRO A 38 13.00 13.95 10.03
C PRO A 38 13.76 14.30 8.75
N GLU A 39 15.01 14.77 8.87
CA GLU A 39 15.89 15.11 7.77
C GLU A 39 16.27 13.89 6.92
N VAL A 40 16.45 12.72 7.54
CA VAL A 40 16.72 11.47 6.84
C VAL A 40 15.48 11.02 6.06
N VAL A 41 14.31 11.10 6.69
CA VAL A 41 13.03 10.78 6.03
C VAL A 41 12.80 11.71 4.82
N ALA A 42 13.06 13.01 4.99
CA ALA A 42 12.93 14.00 3.92
C ALA A 42 13.90 13.71 2.76
N ALA A 43 15.15 13.36 3.06
CA ALA A 43 16.15 13.00 2.06
C ALA A 43 15.71 11.78 1.23
N TYR A 44 15.24 10.71 1.89
CA TYR A 44 14.73 9.53 1.18
C TYR A 44 13.52 9.84 0.31
N ARG A 45 12.54 10.59 0.82
CA ARG A 45 11.37 10.99 0.01
C ARG A 45 11.78 11.75 -1.25
N GLN A 46 12.73 12.67 -1.11
CA GLN A 46 13.25 13.43 -2.25
C GLN A 46 14.01 12.53 -3.23
N ALA A 47 14.82 11.60 -2.73
CA ALA A 47 15.56 10.66 -3.57
C ALA A 47 14.61 9.77 -4.39
N PHE A 48 13.59 9.17 -3.78
CA PHE A 48 12.58 8.38 -4.49
C PHE A 48 11.86 9.18 -5.56
N ARG A 49 11.48 10.43 -5.25
CA ARG A 49 10.84 11.31 -6.24
C ARG A 49 11.76 11.61 -7.43
N ARG A 50 13.06 11.83 -7.19
CA ARG A 50 14.02 12.10 -8.27
C ARG A 50 14.25 10.86 -9.13
N MET A 51 14.41 9.70 -8.50
CA MET A 51 14.61 8.42 -9.20
C MET A 51 13.46 8.10 -10.15
N THR A 52 12.21 8.31 -9.75
CA THR A 52 11.04 8.02 -10.59
C THR A 52 10.87 8.99 -11.77
N GLN A 53 11.63 10.08 -11.77
CA GLN A 53 11.68 11.07 -12.84
C GLN A 53 12.96 10.96 -13.68
N ASP A 54 13.88 10.09 -13.28
CA ASP A 54 15.14 9.87 -13.96
C ASP A 54 14.91 9.05 -15.23
N ARG A 55 15.36 9.57 -16.38
CA ARG A 55 15.10 8.96 -17.69
C ARG A 55 15.85 7.66 -17.88
N GLU A 56 17.04 7.52 -17.31
CA GLU A 56 17.83 6.32 -17.42
C GLU A 56 17.18 5.19 -16.62
N PHE A 57 16.75 5.49 -15.38
CA PHE A 57 16.00 4.56 -14.55
C PHE A 57 14.70 4.09 -15.21
N VAL A 58 13.90 5.00 -15.77
CA VAL A 58 12.64 4.64 -16.44
C VAL A 58 12.90 3.76 -17.67
N ALA A 59 13.87 4.11 -18.51
CA ALA A 59 14.21 3.32 -19.69
C ALA A 59 14.72 1.92 -19.33
N GLU A 60 15.48 1.79 -18.24
CA GLU A 60 15.92 0.49 -17.75
C GLU A 60 14.76 -0.34 -17.20
N ALA A 61 13.87 0.27 -16.42
CA ALA A 61 12.67 -0.39 -15.91
C ALA A 61 11.76 -0.89 -17.06
N GLU A 62 11.55 -0.08 -18.10
CA GLU A 62 10.82 -0.49 -19.31
C GLU A 62 11.48 -1.67 -20.02
N ARG A 63 12.81 -1.64 -20.18
CA ARG A 63 13.56 -2.78 -20.77
C ARG A 63 13.47 -4.05 -19.93
N ALA A 64 13.40 -3.90 -18.61
CA ALA A 64 13.22 -5.00 -17.67
C ALA A 64 11.75 -5.49 -17.58
N GLY A 65 10.81 -4.81 -18.25
CA GLY A 65 9.38 -5.12 -18.18
C GLY A 65 8.76 -4.78 -16.81
N LEU A 66 9.34 -3.83 -16.07
CA LEU A 66 8.89 -3.40 -14.76
C LEU A 66 8.09 -2.10 -14.88
N GLU A 67 6.83 -2.12 -14.44
CA GLU A 67 6.02 -0.91 -14.31
C GLU A 67 6.44 -0.11 -13.07
N VAL A 68 6.86 1.14 -13.29
CA VAL A 68 7.22 2.06 -12.20
C VAL A 68 6.01 2.92 -11.84
N SER A 69 5.27 2.50 -10.81
CA SER A 69 4.23 3.34 -10.19
C SER A 69 4.78 4.00 -8.93
N TRP A 70 4.70 5.33 -8.84
CA TRP A 70 5.14 6.08 -7.66
C TRP A 70 3.96 6.67 -6.90
N VAL A 71 3.99 6.52 -5.58
CA VAL A 71 3.07 7.14 -4.63
C VAL A 71 3.90 7.94 -3.65
N SER A 72 3.52 9.20 -3.38
CA SER A 72 4.27 10.04 -2.45
C SER A 72 4.17 9.52 -1.01
N GLY A 73 5.17 9.85 -0.18
CA GLY A 73 5.14 9.45 1.23
C GLY A 73 3.93 10.03 1.98
N GLU A 74 3.54 11.25 1.63
CA GLU A 74 2.36 11.94 2.16
C GLU A 74 1.07 11.22 1.79
N GLU A 75 0.96 10.76 0.54
CA GLU A 75 -0.19 10.01 0.05
C GLU A 75 -0.27 8.62 0.70
N CYS A 76 0.87 7.94 0.85
CA CYS A 76 0.95 6.69 1.62
C CYS A 76 0.45 6.89 3.06
N LEU A 77 0.90 7.95 3.73
CA LEU A 77 0.46 8.31 5.09
C LEU A 77 -1.06 8.52 5.15
N ARG A 78 -1.63 9.25 4.18
CA ARG A 78 -3.08 9.47 4.09
C ARG A 78 -3.84 8.16 3.95
N ILE A 79 -3.42 7.28 3.03
CA ILE A 79 -4.06 5.98 2.82
C ILE A 79 -3.99 5.14 4.11
N VAL A 80 -2.85 5.11 4.79
CA VAL A 80 -2.71 4.39 6.06
C VAL A 80 -3.65 4.96 7.13
N GLN A 81 -3.77 6.28 7.25
CA GLN A 81 -4.68 6.92 8.20
C GLN A 81 -6.15 6.58 7.92
N GLU A 82 -6.57 6.58 6.65
CA GLU A 82 -7.93 6.17 6.26
C GLU A 82 -8.22 4.71 6.65
N VAL A 83 -7.26 3.82 6.40
CA VAL A 83 -7.38 2.41 6.76
C VAL A 83 -7.45 2.24 8.28
N LEU A 84 -6.65 2.98 9.04
CA LEU A 84 -6.69 2.94 10.51
C LEU A 84 -7.97 3.54 11.10
N ALA A 85 -8.64 4.44 10.38
CA ALA A 85 -9.95 5.01 10.76
C ALA A 85 -11.14 4.14 10.31
N SER A 86 -10.91 3.07 9.54
CA SER A 86 -11.94 2.17 9.04
C SER A 86 -12.41 1.18 10.11
N SER A 87 -13.34 0.28 9.75
CA SER A 87 -13.86 -0.72 10.71
C SER A 87 -12.74 -1.58 11.34
N PRO A 88 -12.91 -2.08 12.57
CA PRO A 88 -11.91 -2.94 13.22
C PRO A 88 -11.53 -4.18 12.40
N SER A 89 -12.46 -4.68 11.58
CA SER A 89 -12.22 -5.81 10.67
C SER A 89 -11.23 -5.46 9.55
N VAL A 90 -11.26 -4.23 9.05
CA VAL A 90 -10.35 -3.71 8.03
C VAL A 90 -8.95 -3.51 8.63
N VAL A 91 -8.89 -2.88 9.80
CA VAL A 91 -7.63 -2.63 10.52
C VAL A 91 -6.89 -3.93 10.85
N ARG A 92 -7.61 -4.97 11.29
CA ARG A 92 -7.02 -6.28 11.61
C ARG A 92 -6.25 -6.85 10.43
N VAL A 93 -6.85 -6.81 9.25
CA VAL A 93 -6.30 -7.41 8.02
C VAL A 93 -5.15 -6.60 7.48
N PHE A 94 -5.26 -5.28 7.53
CA PHE A 94 -4.16 -4.40 7.17
C PHE A 94 -2.89 -4.74 7.97
N ARG A 95 -3.01 -4.99 9.27
CA ARG A 95 -1.88 -5.40 10.13
C ARG A 95 -1.31 -6.78 9.81
N GLU A 96 -2.09 -7.67 9.21
CA GLU A 96 -1.60 -8.98 8.74
C GLU A 96 -0.75 -8.83 7.48
N PHE A 97 -1.15 -7.97 6.54
CA PHE A 97 -0.42 -7.72 5.29
C PHE A 97 0.80 -6.82 5.49
N PHE A 98 0.68 -5.77 6.30
CA PHE A 98 1.70 -4.77 6.50
C PHE A 98 2.35 -4.94 7.87
N ARG A 99 3.33 -5.84 7.92
CA ARG A 99 4.22 -6.00 9.08
C ARG A 99 5.45 -5.15 8.91
N PHE A 100 5.48 -4.01 9.59
CA PHE A 100 6.70 -3.21 9.73
C PHE A 100 7.50 -3.82 10.89
N GLN A 101 8.67 -4.39 10.57
CA GLN A 101 9.60 -4.96 11.55
C GLN A 101 10.33 -3.84 12.29
#